data_AF-A0A956D590-F1
#
_entry.id   AF-A0A956D590-F1
#
_cell.length_a   1.000
_cell.length_b   1.000
_cell.length_c   1.000
_cell.angle_alpha   90.00
_cell.angle_beta   90.00
_cell.angle_gamma   90.00
#
_symmetry.space_group_name_H-M   'P 1'
#
loop_
_entity.id
_entity.type
_entity.pdbx_description
1 polymer ?
#
loop_
_entity_poly.entity_id
_entity_poly.type
_entity_poly.pdbx_seq_one_letter_code
_entity_poly.pdbx_strand_id
1 'polypeptide(L)'
;AEPVAVDPGARRFEATAEGHVDATRTLQLEAGRPARLRFALRPATPAGTLRLRANVEGATLRVGGDTFSLGTEPLELRLDVGQHDYTVEA
;
A
#
# COMPACT_ATOMS: atom_id res chain seq x y z
N ALA A 1 -14.97 19.85 -7.48
CA ALA A 1 -13.49 19.78 -7.45
C ALA A 1 -12.97 21.09 -8.01
N GLU A 2 -12.23 21.85 -7.21
CA GLU A 2 -11.60 23.09 -7.66
C GLU A 2 -10.36 22.78 -8.53
N PRO A 3 -10.07 23.60 -9.56
CA PRO A 3 -8.88 23.45 -10.36
C PRO A 3 -7.63 23.82 -9.55
N VAL A 4 -6.58 23.01 -9.66
CA VAL A 4 -5.28 23.25 -9.04
C VAL A 4 -4.32 23.78 -10.10
N ALA A 5 -3.65 24.89 -9.82
CA ALA A 5 -2.61 25.43 -10.68
C ALA A 5 -1.33 24.60 -10.55
N VAL A 6 -0.76 24.16 -11.67
CA VAL A 6 0.48 23.39 -11.73
C VAL A 6 1.33 23.97 -12.85
N ASP A 7 2.63 24.13 -12.59
CA ASP A 7 3.56 24.63 -13.59
C ASP A 7 3.61 23.73 -14.84
N PRO A 8 3.74 24.32 -16.04
CA PRO A 8 3.87 23.59 -17.29
C PRO A 8 5.11 22.69 -17.30
N GLY A 9 5.07 21.64 -18.13
CA GLY A 9 6.13 20.64 -18.25
C GLY A 9 5.67 19.22 -17.91
N ALA A 10 6.62 18.28 -17.90
CA ALA A 10 6.35 16.89 -17.50
C ALA A 10 6.18 16.82 -15.98
N ARG A 11 4.99 16.41 -15.53
CA ARG A 11 4.67 16.27 -14.10
C ARG A 11 4.17 14.86 -13.82
N ARG A 12 4.72 14.23 -12.77
CA ARG A 12 4.24 12.96 -12.22
C ARG A 12 3.19 13.26 -11.16
N PHE A 13 2.04 12.61 -11.29
CA PHE A 13 0.94 12.65 -10.34
C PHE A 13 0.74 11.26 -9.77
N GLU A 14 0.41 11.21 -8.49
CA GLU A 14 0.23 9.99 -7.73
C GLU A 14 -1.09 10.09 -6.96
N ALA A 15 -1.85 9.01 -7.01
CA ALA A 15 -3.07 8.85 -6.23
C ALA A 15 -2.91 7.61 -5.35
N THR A 16 -3.10 7.82 -4.05
CA THR A 16 -3.06 6.77 -3.03
C THR A 16 -4.41 6.72 -2.33
N ALA A 17 -4.83 5.53 -1.94
CA ALA A 17 -6.02 5.32 -1.12
C ALA A 17 -5.87 4.01 -0.34
N GLU A 18 -6.38 3.99 0.89
CA GLU A 18 -6.37 2.79 1.73
C GLU A 18 -7.11 1.63 1.02
N GLY A 19 -6.53 0.42 1.09
CA GLY A 19 -7.06 -0.77 0.44
C GLY A 19 -7.04 -0.72 -1.10
N HIS A 20 -6.27 0.18 -1.71
CA HIS A 20 -6.12 0.28 -3.17
C HIS A 20 -4.65 0.28 -3.59
N VAL A 21 -4.37 -0.20 -4.80
CA VAL A 21 -3.04 -0.12 -5.40
C VAL A 21 -2.81 1.29 -5.93
N ASP A 22 -1.70 1.91 -5.50
CA ASP A 22 -1.28 3.24 -5.93
C ASP A 22 -1.25 3.38 -7.45
N ALA A 23 -1.74 4.51 -7.94
CA ALA A 23 -1.75 4.83 -9.36
C ALA A 23 -0.89 6.04 -9.66
N THR A 24 0.05 5.87 -10.58
CA THR A 24 0.94 6.94 -11.06
C THR A 24 0.62 7.29 -12.51
N ARG A 25 0.61 8.59 -12.83
CA ARG A 25 0.57 9.09 -14.21
C ARG A 25 1.51 10.27 -14.40
N THR A 26 2.24 10.25 -15.51
CA THR A 26 2.99 11.41 -15.98
C THR A 26 2.20 12.10 -17.09
N LEU A 27 2.01 13.40 -16.96
CA LEU A 27 1.36 14.24 -17.96
C LEU A 27 2.29 15.38 -18.38
N GLN A 28 2.28 15.69 -19.67
CA GLN A 28 2.86 16.93 -20.18
C GLN A 28 1.82 18.03 -20.07
N LEU A 29 2.08 19.03 -19.22
CA LEU A 29 1.20 20.19 -19.04
C LEU A 29 1.65 21.33 -19.95
N GLU A 30 0.70 21.95 -20.64
CA GLU A 30 0.93 23.13 -21.46
C GLU A 30 0.41 24.39 -20.74
N ALA A 31 1.17 25.48 -20.84
CA ALA A 31 0.81 26.74 -20.20
C ALA A 31 -0.55 27.25 -20.70
N GLY A 32 -1.41 27.66 -19.77
CA GLY A 32 -2.73 28.22 -20.07
C GLY A 32 -3.76 27.20 -20.60
N ARG A 33 -3.42 25.90 -20.70
CA ARG A 33 -4.37 24.86 -21.09
C ARG A 33 -4.80 24.01 -19.89
N PRO A 34 -6.11 23.86 -19.64
CA PRO A 34 -6.58 22.98 -18.58
C PRO A 34 -6.35 21.52 -18.96
N ALA A 35 -5.65 20.78 -18.10
CA ALA A 35 -5.50 19.34 -18.20
C ALA A 35 -6.52 18.64 -17.27
N ARG A 36 -7.11 17.53 -17.74
CA ARG A 36 -7.98 16.68 -16.92
C ARG A 36 -7.30 15.35 -16.67
N LEU A 37 -6.95 15.11 -15.41
CA LEU A 37 -6.41 13.85 -14.94
C LEU A 37 -7.50 13.06 -14.22
N ARG A 38 -7.64 11.78 -14.56
CA ARG A 38 -8.51 10.82 -13.87
C ARG A 38 -7.67 9.61 -13.48
N PHE A 39 -7.78 9.20 -12.23
CA PHE A 39 -7.23 7.95 -11.73
C PHE A 39 -8.37 6.95 -11.52
N ALA A 40 -8.15 5.71 -11.94
CA ALA A 40 -8.99 4.57 -11.63
C ALA A 40 -8.14 3.63 -10.77
N LEU A 41 -8.26 3.78 -9.45
CA LEU A 41 -7.55 2.95 -8.49
C LEU A 41 -8.16 1.55 -8.50
N ARG A 42 -7.31 0.52 -8.45
CA ARG A 42 -7.77 -0.87 -8.34
C ARG A 42 -7.77 -1.25 -6.86
N PRO A 43 -8.80 -1.96 -6.36
CA PRO A 43 -8.75 -2.51 -5.01
C PRO A 43 -7.50 -3.36 -4.86
N ALA A 44 -6.78 -3.17 -3.76
CA ALA A 44 -5.77 -4.10 -3.32
C ALA A 44 -6.54 -5.37 -2.95
N THR A 45 -6.51 -6.36 -3.83
CA THR A 45 -7.02 -7.68 -3.46
C THR A 45 -6.02 -8.26 -2.47
N PRO A 46 -6.44 -8.86 -1.35
CA PRO A 46 -5.51 -9.50 -0.42
C PRO A 46 -4.62 -10.47 -1.20
N ALA A 47 -3.32 -10.15 -1.29
CA ALA A 47 -2.35 -10.97 -1.99
C ALA A 47 -1.79 -11.98 -1.01
N GLY A 48 -2.62 -12.96 -0.71
CA GLY A 48 -2.17 -14.21 -0.12
C GLY A 48 -2.32 -14.30 1.38
N THR A 49 -2.12 -15.53 1.82
CA THR A 49 -2.14 -15.93 3.23
C THR A 49 -0.70 -16.17 3.66
N LEU A 50 -0.22 -15.36 4.60
CA LEU A 50 1.02 -15.63 5.30
C LEU A 50 0.72 -16.56 6.47
N ARG A 51 1.26 -17.77 6.43
CA ARG A 51 1.13 -18.76 7.51
C ARG A 51 2.44 -18.82 8.28
N LEU A 52 2.39 -18.45 9.55
CA LEU A 52 3.55 -18.36 10.44
C LEU A 52 3.36 -19.31 11.62
N ARG A 53 4.47 -19.87 12.10
CA ARG A 53 4.49 -20.69 13.31
C ARG A 53 5.81 -20.43 14.02
N ALA A 54 5.74 -20.23 15.34
CA ALA A 54 6.93 -20.21 16.18
C ALA A 54 7.27 -21.63 16.65
N ASN A 55 8.55 -21.88 16.88
CA ASN A 55 9.04 -23.11 17.50
C ASN A 55 8.86 -23.09 19.03
N VAL A 56 8.58 -21.92 19.62
CA VAL A 56 8.37 -21.70 21.05
C VAL A 56 7.12 -20.85 21.28
N GLU A 57 6.52 -20.96 22.47
CA GLU A 57 5.45 -20.06 22.88
C GLU A 57 6.01 -18.69 23.30
N GLY A 58 5.25 -17.63 23.03
CA GLY A 58 5.58 -16.28 23.49
C GLY A 58 6.36 -15.41 22.50
N ALA A 59 6.65 -15.91 21.30
CA ALA A 59 7.22 -15.09 20.23
C ALA A 59 6.20 -14.03 19.76
N THR A 60 6.69 -12.88 19.28
CA THR A 60 5.82 -11.81 18.78
C THR A 60 6.20 -11.42 17.35
N LEU A 61 5.18 -11.16 16.54
CA LEU A 61 5.30 -10.69 15.17
C LEU A 61 4.74 -9.28 15.07
N ARG A 62 5.48 -8.37 14.45
CA ARG A 62 4.97 -7.05 14.11
C ARG A 62 4.76 -6.90 12.60
N VAL A 63 3.55 -6.49 12.19
CA VAL A 63 3.16 -6.28 10.79
C VAL A 63 2.45 -4.94 10.64
N GLY A 64 2.99 -4.01 9.85
CA GLY A 64 2.29 -2.76 9.53
C GLY A 64 1.89 -1.89 10.74
N GLY A 65 2.48 -2.12 11.92
CA GLY A 65 2.11 -1.47 13.18
C GLY A 65 1.34 -2.35 14.16
N ASP A 66 0.72 -3.43 13.69
CA ASP A 66 0.02 -4.40 14.53
C ASP A 66 0.99 -5.43 15.12
N THR A 67 0.70 -5.89 16.34
CA THR A 67 1.49 -6.92 17.05
C THR A 67 0.64 -8.17 17.26
N PHE A 68 1.16 -9.32 16.82
CA PHE A 68 0.53 -10.62 16.95
C PHE A 68 1.38 -11.55 17.82
N SER A 69 0.74 -12.27 18.74
CA SER A 69 1.40 -13.33 19.50
C SER A 69 1.49 -14.59 18.65
N LEU A 70 2.69 -15.13 18.51
CA LEU A 70 2.98 -16.40 17.86
C LEU A 70 3.16 -17.50 18.91
N GLY A 71 2.69 -18.69 18.57
CA GLY A 71 2.92 -19.89 19.36
C GLY A 71 3.25 -21.07 18.45
N THR A 72 3.06 -22.27 18.99
CA THR A 72 3.24 -23.52 18.23
C THR A 72 2.12 -23.78 17.23
N GLU A 73 0.97 -23.11 17.41
CA GLU A 73 -0.14 -23.11 16.46
C GLU A 73 0.13 -22.16 15.29
N PRO A 74 -0.20 -22.54 14.04
CA PRO A 74 -0.04 -21.67 12.89
C PRO A 74 -0.96 -20.46 12.95
N LEU A 75 -0.39 -19.26 12.89
CA LEU A 75 -1.12 -18.02 12.65
C LEU A 75 -1.27 -17.79 11.15
N GLU A 76 -2.50 -17.56 10.68
CA GLU A 76 -2.79 -17.18 9.30
C GLU A 76 -3.15 -15.70 9.23
N LEU A 77 -2.35 -14.94 8.49
CA LEU A 77 -2.59 -13.53 8.23
C LEU A 77 -2.94 -13.34 6.76
N ARG A 78 -4.01 -12.58 6.49
CA ARG A 78 -4.32 -12.10 5.15
C ARG A 78 -3.70 -10.73 5.00
N LEU A 79 -2.88 -10.58 3.96
CA LEU A 79 -2.11 -9.36 3.73
C LEU A 79 -2.53 -8.73 2.41
N ASP A 80 -2.63 -7.41 2.41
CA ASP A 80 -2.93 -6.67 1.20
C ASP A 80 -1.70 -6.58 0.28
N VAL A 81 -1.95 -6.38 -1.02
CA VAL A 81 -0.88 -6.08 -1.98
C VAL A 81 -0.11 -4.84 -1.51
N GLY A 82 1.19 -5.01 -1.31
CA GLY A 82 2.09 -3.93 -0.89
C GLY A 82 3.42 -4.48 -0.38
N GLN A 83 4.39 -3.59 -0.16
CA GLN A 83 5.61 -3.93 0.56
C GLN A 83 5.32 -3.80 2.05
N HIS A 84 5.41 -4.91 2.78
CA HIS A 84 5.21 -4.95 4.22
C HIS A 84 6.54 -5.31 4.87
N ASP A 85 6.98 -4.50 5.83
CA ASP A 85 8.13 -4.82 6.66
C ASP A 85 7.68 -5.67 7.85
N TYR A 86 8.36 -6.79 8.08
CA TYR A 86 8.09 -7.72 9.17
C TYR A 86 9.32 -7.81 10.07
N THR A 87 9.11 -7.71 11.38
CA THR A 87 10.13 -8.04 12.38
C THR A 87 9.58 -9.14 13.26
N VAL A 88 10.35 -10.22 13.40
CA VAL A 88 10.08 -11.29 14.37
C VAL A 88 11.06 -11.11 15.52
N GLU A 89 10.54 -10.97 16.73
CA GLU A 89 11.32 -10.90 17.95
C GLU A 89 11.03 -12.16 18.79
N ALA A 90 12.09 -12.75 19.35
CA ALA A 90 12.06 -13.99 20.12
C ALA A 90 12.78 -13.78 21.45
#